data_AF-A0A0R0L6V8-F1
#
_entry.id   AF-A0A0R0L6V8-F1
#
_cell.length_a   1.000
_cell.length_b   1.000
_cell.length_c   1.000
_cell.angle_alpha   90.00
_cell.angle_beta   90.00
_cell.angle_gamma   90.00
#
_symmetry.space_group_name_H-M   'P 1'
#
loop_
_entity.id
_entity.type
_entity.pdbx_description
1 polymer ?
#
loop_
_entity_poly.entity_id
_entity_poly.type
_entity_poly.pdbx_seq_one_letter_code
_entity_poly.pdbx_strand_id
1 'polypeptide(L)'
;MLGGFCIGSLLGPLAVSVELSTGVVREGEELNWIMRMRIAMGIAYCLEYMHELKPPIAHRNLQSSFIYLTEDYAAKISDLSLWNDMCDTKNGSATTQFLETSSADTKDNVYSFQIVLFELITRRIPLVGNKELLADWAAEYVRWGKSLRYVVDPRLKSLQEEEIDEWSEVIRNCVQPDLEKRPTMKEVTSRLKEITAMGPDGANPKASPLWWAEMTIISTDSS
;
A
#
# COMPACT_ATOMS: atom_id res chain seq x y z
N MET A 1 12.28 9.88 16.88
CA MET A 1 10.88 9.42 16.93
C MET A 1 10.25 9.67 15.57
N LEU A 2 10.58 8.83 14.59
CA LEU A 2 9.77 8.80 13.36
C LEU A 2 8.44 8.19 13.79
N GLY A 3 7.33 8.91 13.58
CA GLY A 3 6.00 8.46 13.99
C GLY A 3 5.79 7.02 13.56
N GLY A 4 5.11 6.20 14.36
CA GLY A 4 5.01 4.74 14.25
C GLY A 4 4.39 4.17 12.97
N PHE A 5 4.48 4.89 11.85
CA PHE A 5 4.04 4.51 10.52
C PHE A 5 5.13 3.70 9.82
N CYS A 6 4.88 2.40 9.75
CA CYS A 6 5.06 1.44 8.65
C CYS A 6 6.21 1.58 7.64
N ILE A 7 7.29 2.28 7.97
CA ILE A 7 8.56 2.22 7.27
C ILE A 7 9.27 0.98 7.82
N GLY A 8 9.39 -0.06 7.00
CA GLY A 8 10.02 -1.33 7.36
C GLY A 8 11.51 -1.20 7.69
N SER A 9 11.84 -0.56 8.82
CA SER A 9 13.16 -0.68 9.43
C SER A 9 13.21 -2.05 10.08
N LEU A 10 13.93 -2.98 9.45
CA LEU A 10 14.32 -4.28 9.99
C LEU A 10 13.13 -5.23 10.21
N LEU A 11 12.96 -6.13 9.24
CA LEU A 11 12.10 -7.31 9.30
C LEU A 11 12.35 -8.07 10.61
N GLY A 12 11.49 -7.88 11.61
CA GLY A 12 11.29 -8.90 12.63
C GLY A 12 10.79 -10.19 11.96
N PRO A 13 11.07 -11.38 12.52
CA PRO A 13 10.87 -12.68 11.86
C PRO A 13 9.41 -13.06 11.53
N LEU A 14 8.45 -12.15 11.63
CA LEU A 14 7.02 -12.41 11.48
C LEU A 14 6.35 -11.71 10.29
N ALA A 15 7.09 -10.89 9.54
CA ALA A 15 6.54 -10.23 8.36
C ALA A 15 6.58 -11.16 7.14
N VAL A 16 5.42 -11.55 6.63
CA VAL A 16 5.28 -12.36 5.40
C VAL A 16 4.95 -11.43 4.24
N SER A 17 5.68 -11.57 3.11
CA SER A 17 5.28 -10.95 1.84
C SER A 17 3.94 -11.53 1.43
N VAL A 18 2.94 -10.68 1.23
CA VAL A 18 1.63 -11.16 0.79
C VAL A 18 1.51 -10.94 -0.70
N GLU A 19 1.36 -12.02 -1.45
CA GLU A 19 0.74 -11.94 -2.77
C GLU A 19 -0.74 -11.61 -2.52
N LEU A 20 -1.08 -10.32 -2.49
CA LEU A 20 -2.45 -9.85 -2.22
C LEU A 20 -3.46 -10.52 -3.16
N SER A 21 -3.02 -10.91 -4.35
CA SER A 21 -3.75 -11.72 -5.32
C SER A 21 -4.07 -13.14 -4.91
N THR A 22 -3.19 -13.82 -4.17
CA THR A 22 -3.57 -15.10 -3.60
C THR A 22 -4.47 -14.88 -2.42
N GLY A 23 -4.51 -13.68 -1.82
CA GLY A 23 -5.33 -13.37 -0.64
C GLY A 23 -5.04 -14.27 0.56
N VAL A 24 -3.88 -14.96 0.54
CA VAL A 24 -3.41 -15.91 1.53
C VAL A 24 -2.18 -15.32 2.19
N VAL A 25 -2.24 -15.12 3.52
CA VAL A 25 -1.13 -14.52 4.29
C VAL A 25 -0.19 -15.60 4.86
N ARG A 26 -0.78 -16.73 5.28
CA ARG A 26 -0.11 -17.94 5.78
C ARG A 26 -0.85 -19.12 5.19
N GLU A 27 -0.20 -20.23 4.85
CA GLU A 27 -0.78 -21.40 4.16
C GLU A 27 -2.27 -21.66 4.53
N GLY A 28 -3.19 -21.11 3.74
CA GLY A 28 -4.64 -21.29 3.89
C GLY A 28 -5.46 -20.19 4.58
N GLU A 29 -4.86 -19.14 5.16
CA GLU A 29 -5.62 -18.09 5.85
C GLU A 29 -6.05 -16.97 4.89
N GLU A 30 -7.36 -16.83 4.69
CA GLU A 30 -7.96 -15.90 3.74
C GLU A 30 -8.25 -14.53 4.37
N LEU A 31 -7.84 -13.47 3.68
CA LEU A 31 -8.15 -12.09 4.08
C LEU A 31 -9.66 -11.80 3.95
N ASN A 32 -10.32 -11.63 5.09
CA ASN A 32 -11.69 -11.12 5.15
C ASN A 32 -11.74 -9.61 4.85
N TRP A 33 -12.94 -9.06 4.66
CA TRP A 33 -13.08 -7.65 4.24
C TRP A 33 -12.49 -6.65 5.24
N ILE A 34 -12.68 -6.87 6.55
CA ILE A 34 -12.13 -6.00 7.60
C ILE A 34 -10.60 -5.97 7.54
N MET A 35 -9.97 -7.13 7.32
CA MET A 35 -8.52 -7.21 7.15
C MET A 35 -8.07 -6.46 5.89
N ARG A 36 -8.78 -6.62 4.75
CA ARG A 36 -8.44 -5.89 3.51
C ARG A 36 -8.60 -4.37 3.66
N MET A 37 -9.63 -3.91 4.36
CA MET A 37 -9.78 -2.49 4.70
C MET A 37 -8.63 -1.99 5.58
N ARG A 38 -8.22 -2.77 6.61
CA ARG A 38 -7.08 -2.44 7.47
C ARG A 38 -5.79 -2.30 6.67
N ILE A 39 -5.54 -3.21 5.73
CA ILE A 39 -4.39 -3.17 4.83
C ILE A 39 -4.44 -1.92 3.95
N ALA A 40 -5.56 -1.67 3.26
CA ALA A 40 -5.74 -0.51 2.39
C ALA A 40 -5.51 0.81 3.14
N MET A 41 -6.10 0.95 4.33
CA MET A 41 -5.94 2.15 5.16
C MET A 41 -4.51 2.31 5.67
N GLY A 42 -3.84 1.23 6.07
CA GLY A 42 -2.44 1.28 6.50
C GLY A 42 -1.50 1.79 5.41
N ILE A 43 -1.71 1.34 4.17
CA ILE A 43 -0.97 1.81 3.00
C ILE A 43 -1.31 3.28 2.72
N ALA A 44 -2.61 3.64 2.74
CA ALA A 44 -3.06 5.01 2.48
C ALA A 44 -2.43 6.02 3.46
N TYR A 45 -2.45 5.71 4.76
CA TYR A 45 -1.79 6.56 5.78
C TYR A 45 -0.28 6.65 5.61
N CYS A 46 0.37 5.54 5.25
CA CYS A 46 1.81 5.54 5.02
C CYS A 46 2.18 6.43 3.82
N LEU A 47 1.46 6.31 2.71
CA LEU A 47 1.69 7.13 1.51
C LEU A 47 1.33 8.60 1.73
N GLU A 48 0.22 8.90 2.41
CA GLU A 48 -0.14 10.26 2.81
C GLU A 48 1.00 10.89 3.64
N TYR A 49 1.49 10.17 4.65
CA TYR A 49 2.60 10.63 5.47
C TYR A 49 3.84 10.93 4.63
N MET A 50 4.24 10.01 3.73
CA MET A 50 5.40 10.21 2.86
C MET A 50 5.24 11.42 1.93
N HIS A 51 4.05 11.65 1.39
CA HIS A 51 3.75 12.78 0.49
C HIS A 51 3.67 14.12 1.23
N GLU A 52 3.35 14.11 2.53
CA GLU A 52 3.30 15.32 3.37
C GLU A 52 4.65 15.71 4.01
N LEU A 53 5.70 14.89 3.86
CA LEU A 53 7.06 15.23 4.27
C LEU A 53 7.58 16.47 3.53
N LYS A 54 8.65 17.09 4.07
CA LYS A 54 9.31 18.26 3.49
C LYS A 54 10.82 18.02 3.39
N PRO A 55 11.35 17.62 2.22
CA PRO A 55 10.64 17.43 0.95
C PRO A 55 9.70 16.20 0.94
N PRO A 56 8.65 16.17 0.10
CA PRO A 56 7.83 14.98 -0.12
C PRO A 56 8.66 13.80 -0.60
N ILE A 57 8.20 12.59 -0.33
CA ILE A 57 8.84 11.35 -0.80
C ILE A 57 7.80 10.48 -1.49
N ALA A 58 8.09 10.08 -2.72
CA ALA A 58 7.30 9.10 -3.45
C ALA A 58 8.01 7.74 -3.47
N HIS A 59 7.24 6.68 -3.32
CA HIS A 59 7.72 5.31 -3.45
C HIS A 59 7.89 4.94 -4.94
N ARG A 60 9.12 4.77 -5.43
CA ARG A 60 9.35 4.57 -6.89
C ARG A 60 8.80 3.26 -7.46
N ASN A 61 8.59 2.24 -6.62
CA ASN A 61 8.12 0.93 -7.07
C ASN A 61 6.96 0.39 -6.23
N LEU A 62 5.90 1.18 -6.06
CA LEU A 62 4.77 0.76 -5.24
C LEU A 62 4.00 -0.36 -5.97
N GLN A 63 4.18 -1.60 -5.50
CA GLN A 63 3.49 -2.80 -5.97
C GLN A 63 3.08 -3.65 -4.77
N SER A 64 2.08 -4.51 -4.94
CA SER A 64 1.60 -5.40 -3.87
C SER A 64 2.69 -6.33 -3.32
N SER A 65 3.66 -6.74 -4.16
CA SER A 65 4.82 -7.55 -3.74
C SER A 65 5.74 -6.87 -2.71
N PHE A 66 5.67 -5.53 -2.59
CA PHE A 66 6.42 -4.76 -1.60
C PHE A 66 5.62 -4.45 -0.33
N ILE A 67 4.39 -4.97 -0.23
CA ILE A 67 3.54 -4.84 0.94
C ILE A 67 3.65 -6.10 1.79
N TYR A 68 4.15 -5.91 3.01
CA TYR A 68 4.25 -6.95 4.02
C TYR A 68 3.14 -6.79 5.04
N LEU A 69 2.65 -7.90 5.57
CA LEU A 69 1.68 -7.88 6.65
C LEU A 69 2.31 -8.34 7.97
N THR A 70 1.91 -7.68 9.05
CA THR A 70 2.11 -8.18 10.41
C THR A 70 1.09 -9.27 10.74
N GLU A 71 1.30 -9.99 11.85
CA GLU A 71 0.36 -11.02 12.33
C GLU A 71 -1.05 -10.47 12.61
N ASP A 72 -1.16 -9.18 12.96
CA ASP A 72 -2.42 -8.49 13.17
C ASP A 72 -2.96 -7.79 11.90
N TYR A 73 -2.49 -8.19 10.71
CA TYR A 73 -2.94 -7.70 9.40
C TYR A 73 -2.76 -6.19 9.18
N ALA A 74 -1.74 -5.59 9.79
CA ALA A 74 -1.33 -4.23 9.47
C ALA A 74 -0.30 -4.25 8.33
N ALA A 75 -0.45 -3.31 7.39
CA ALA A 75 0.41 -3.21 6.23
C ALA A 75 1.73 -2.49 6.56
N LYS A 76 2.84 -2.99 6.03
CA LYS A 76 4.17 -2.37 6.04
C LYS A 76 4.69 -2.26 4.62
N ILE A 77 5.12 -1.07 4.22
CA ILE A 77 5.69 -0.83 2.89
C ILE A 77 7.22 -1.04 3.01
N SER A 78 7.74 -1.89 2.14
CA SER A 78 9.17 -2.20 2.01
C SER A 78 9.80 -1.48 0.81
N ASP A 79 11.08 -1.74 0.53
CA ASP A 79 11.82 -1.16 -0.62
C ASP A 79 11.78 0.37 -0.69
N LEU A 80 12.08 1.00 0.44
CA LEU A 80 12.44 2.42 0.49
C LEU A 80 13.92 2.58 0.13
N SER A 81 14.43 1.87 -0.88
CA SER A 81 15.86 1.88 -1.27
C SER A 81 16.44 3.30 -1.44
N LEU A 82 15.60 4.28 -1.81
CA LEU A 82 15.97 5.70 -1.84
C LEU A 82 16.21 6.34 -0.48
N TRP A 83 15.50 5.90 0.56
CA TRP A 83 15.72 6.38 1.92
C TRP A 83 17.11 5.97 2.42
N ASN A 84 17.59 4.79 2.04
CA ASN A 84 18.95 4.37 2.37
C ASN A 84 20.00 5.25 1.67
N ASP A 85 19.81 5.55 0.38
CA ASP A 85 20.68 6.50 -0.33
C ASP A 85 20.66 7.90 0.32
N MET A 86 19.52 8.31 0.88
CA MET A 86 19.38 9.58 1.63
C MET A 86 20.16 9.58 2.95
N CYS A 87 20.32 8.42 3.59
CA CYS A 87 21.09 8.29 4.85
C CYS A 87 22.60 8.07 4.62
N ASP A 88 22.99 7.34 3.56
CA ASP A 88 24.39 6.96 3.31
C ASP A 88 25.19 8.07 2.59
N THR A 89 24.53 9.06 2.00
CA THR A 89 25.18 10.16 1.26
C THR A 89 25.82 11.25 2.14
N LYS A 90 26.25 10.92 3.37
CA LYS A 90 27.23 11.74 4.10
C LYS A 90 28.58 11.88 3.38
N ASN A 91 28.83 11.09 2.33
CA ASN A 91 30.04 11.17 1.50
C ASN A 91 29.83 11.96 0.19
N GLY A 92 29.48 13.24 0.32
CA GLY A 92 30.13 14.36 -0.38
C GLY A 92 30.24 14.48 -1.90
N SER A 93 29.79 13.55 -2.76
CA SER A 93 30.06 13.73 -4.21
C SER A 93 28.99 13.26 -5.22
N ALA A 94 27.79 12.85 -4.78
CA ALA A 94 26.66 12.64 -5.68
C ALA A 94 25.70 13.84 -5.58
N THR A 95 26.12 14.93 -6.19
CA THR A 95 25.39 16.21 -6.31
C THR A 95 24.03 16.02 -6.98
N THR A 96 22.97 16.20 -6.18
CA THR A 96 21.78 17.02 -6.49
C THR A 96 20.75 16.52 -7.52
N GLN A 97 20.89 15.35 -8.15
CA GLN A 97 19.82 14.86 -9.07
C GLN A 97 18.66 14.12 -8.37
N PHE A 98 18.76 13.75 -7.09
CA PHE A 98 17.97 12.62 -6.55
C PHE A 98 16.89 12.89 -5.48
N LEU A 99 16.61 14.14 -5.09
CA LEU A 99 15.66 14.40 -3.98
C LEU A 99 14.48 15.34 -4.30
N GLU A 100 14.37 15.83 -5.53
CA GLU A 100 13.13 16.49 -5.94
C GLU A 100 12.12 15.42 -6.34
N THR A 101 11.45 14.83 -5.34
CA THR A 101 10.17 14.16 -5.58
C THR A 101 9.26 15.15 -6.27
N SER A 102 8.97 14.91 -7.54
CA SER A 102 8.08 15.76 -8.30
C SER A 102 6.63 15.53 -7.88
N SER A 103 5.77 16.49 -8.18
CA SER A 103 4.31 16.28 -8.08
C SER A 103 3.89 15.03 -8.87
N ALA A 104 4.50 14.80 -10.04
CA ALA A 104 4.22 13.63 -10.86
C ALA A 104 4.53 12.30 -10.14
N ASP A 105 5.65 12.21 -9.41
CA ASP A 105 5.99 10.98 -8.66
C ASP A 105 4.96 10.67 -7.56
N THR A 106 4.47 11.70 -6.86
CA THR A 106 3.40 11.50 -5.86
C THR A 106 2.07 11.10 -6.52
N LYS A 107 1.77 11.64 -7.70
CA LYS A 107 0.61 11.24 -8.49
C LYS A 107 0.76 9.82 -9.03
N ASP A 108 1.96 9.37 -9.36
CA ASP A 108 2.21 7.99 -9.79
C ASP A 108 2.04 7.01 -8.62
N ASN A 109 2.36 7.39 -7.39
CA ASN A 109 1.98 6.62 -6.21
C ASN A 109 0.47 6.47 -6.05
N VAL A 110 -0.31 7.51 -6.33
CA VAL A 110 -1.78 7.44 -6.32
C VAL A 110 -2.28 6.45 -7.40
N TYR A 111 -1.66 6.47 -8.58
CA TYR A 111 -1.94 5.49 -9.64
C TYR A 111 -1.50 4.07 -9.27
N SER A 112 -0.38 3.88 -8.59
CA SER A 112 0.01 2.54 -8.11
C SER A 112 -0.88 2.06 -6.98
N PHE A 113 -1.35 2.97 -6.12
CA PHE A 113 -2.21 2.62 -5.00
C PHE A 113 -3.58 2.08 -5.46
N GLN A 114 -4.16 2.61 -6.53
CA GLN A 114 -5.40 2.05 -7.08
C GLN A 114 -5.25 0.59 -7.52
N ILE A 115 -4.07 0.20 -8.00
CA ILE A 115 -3.78 -1.18 -8.42
C ILE A 115 -3.87 -2.08 -7.20
N VAL A 116 -3.28 -1.66 -6.08
CA VAL A 116 -3.35 -2.36 -4.81
C VAL A 116 -4.80 -2.44 -4.30
N LEU A 117 -5.57 -1.34 -4.39
CA LEU A 117 -7.00 -1.36 -4.01
C LEU A 117 -7.80 -2.33 -4.89
N PHE A 118 -7.58 -2.30 -6.20
CA PHE A 118 -8.24 -3.19 -7.15
C PHE A 118 -7.91 -4.66 -6.86
N GLU A 119 -6.63 -4.95 -6.58
CA GLU A 119 -6.18 -6.30 -6.21
C GLU A 119 -6.82 -6.76 -4.89
N LEU A 120 -6.90 -5.90 -3.87
CA LEU A 120 -7.57 -6.19 -2.61
C LEU A 120 -9.07 -6.49 -2.80
N ILE A 121 -9.77 -5.79 -3.69
CA ILE A 121 -11.21 -5.99 -3.90
C ILE A 121 -11.51 -7.21 -4.77
N THR A 122 -10.70 -7.43 -5.81
CA THR A 122 -10.98 -8.45 -6.83
C THR A 122 -10.24 -9.76 -6.62
N ARG A 123 -9.16 -9.76 -5.82
CA ARG A 123 -8.21 -10.87 -5.69
C ARG A 123 -7.63 -11.30 -7.05
N ARG A 124 -7.48 -10.35 -7.98
CA ARG A 124 -6.89 -10.57 -9.30
C ARG A 124 -5.59 -9.80 -9.39
N ILE A 125 -4.51 -10.46 -9.83
CA ILE A 125 -3.29 -9.77 -10.25
C ILE A 125 -3.63 -9.03 -11.54
N PRO A 126 -3.53 -7.70 -11.58
CA PRO A 126 -3.42 -7.01 -12.86
C PRO A 126 -2.08 -7.45 -13.45
N LEU A 127 -2.12 -8.34 -14.44
CA LEU A 127 -0.93 -8.91 -15.06
C LEU A 127 -0.02 -7.77 -15.57
N VAL A 128 1.00 -7.42 -14.79
CA VAL A 128 2.11 -6.56 -15.22
C VAL A 128 3.07 -7.44 -16.02
N GLY A 129 2.64 -7.88 -17.20
CA GLY A 129 3.55 -8.45 -18.19
C GLY A 129 4.15 -7.36 -19.07
N ASN A 130 5.35 -7.62 -19.62
CA ASN A 130 6.18 -6.75 -20.46
C ASN A 130 5.47 -5.52 -21.05
N LYS A 131 6.08 -4.34 -20.80
CA LYS A 131 5.65 -2.96 -21.08
C LYS A 131 5.00 -2.65 -22.44
N GLU A 132 4.99 -3.58 -23.39
CA GLU A 132 4.48 -3.35 -24.75
C GLU A 132 3.07 -3.94 -25.02
N LEU A 133 2.56 -4.91 -24.25
CA LEU A 133 1.36 -5.66 -24.68
C LEU A 133 0.29 -5.98 -23.63
N LEU A 134 0.45 -5.61 -22.37
CA LEU A 134 -0.63 -5.73 -21.40
C LEU A 134 -0.94 -4.36 -20.86
N ALA A 135 -1.92 -3.72 -21.50
CA ALA A 135 -2.62 -2.62 -20.88
C ALA A 135 -3.03 -3.07 -19.48
N ASP A 136 -2.69 -2.26 -18.48
CA ASP A 136 -3.06 -2.46 -17.08
C ASP A 136 -4.56 -2.74 -17.04
N TRP A 137 -4.95 -4.03 -16.95
CA TRP A 137 -6.35 -4.44 -17.01
C TRP A 137 -7.10 -3.62 -15.99
N ALA A 138 -6.58 -3.50 -14.76
CA ALA A 138 -7.26 -2.78 -13.69
C ALA A 138 -7.57 -1.36 -14.14
N ALA A 139 -6.59 -0.64 -14.67
CA ALA A 139 -6.82 0.70 -15.21
C ALA A 139 -7.77 0.71 -16.42
N GLU A 140 -7.67 -0.22 -17.36
CA GLU A 140 -8.60 -0.29 -18.50
C GLU A 140 -10.04 -0.60 -18.09
N TYR A 141 -10.22 -1.55 -17.17
CA TYR A 141 -11.51 -1.95 -16.63
C TYR A 141 -12.19 -0.79 -15.93
N VAL A 142 -11.42 -0.04 -15.13
CA VAL A 142 -11.89 1.15 -14.43
C VAL A 142 -12.16 2.30 -15.42
N ARG A 143 -11.29 2.50 -16.42
CA ARG A 143 -11.47 3.51 -17.47
C ARG A 143 -12.67 3.24 -18.37
N TRP A 144 -13.02 1.97 -18.61
CA TRP A 144 -14.27 1.60 -19.29
C TRP A 144 -15.52 1.88 -18.46
N GLY A 145 -15.38 2.34 -17.20
CA GLY A 145 -16.50 2.70 -16.34
C GLY A 145 -17.31 1.48 -15.87
N LYS A 146 -16.75 0.27 -16.00
CA LYS A 146 -17.41 -0.95 -15.52
C LYS A 146 -17.42 -0.93 -13.99
N SER A 147 -18.57 -1.27 -13.42
CA SER A 147 -18.69 -1.39 -11.96
C SER A 147 -17.80 -2.53 -11.45
N LEU A 148 -17.17 -2.32 -10.29
CA LEU A 148 -16.43 -3.38 -9.61
C LEU A 148 -17.35 -4.52 -9.16
N ARG A 149 -18.67 -4.29 -9.06
CA ARG A 149 -19.68 -5.30 -8.70
C ARG A 149 -19.54 -6.62 -9.46
N TYR A 150 -19.08 -6.59 -10.72
CA TYR A 150 -18.93 -7.79 -11.55
C TYR A 150 -17.60 -8.53 -11.38
N VAL A 151 -16.63 -7.95 -10.67
CA VAL A 151 -15.28 -8.48 -10.49
C VAL A 151 -14.84 -8.59 -9.03
N VAL A 152 -15.65 -8.09 -8.09
CA VAL A 152 -15.45 -8.23 -6.65
C VAL A 152 -15.29 -9.71 -6.28
N ASP A 153 -14.34 -9.98 -5.39
CA ASP A 153 -14.12 -11.32 -4.85
C ASP A 153 -15.40 -11.82 -4.14
N PRO A 154 -16.03 -12.93 -4.59
CA PRO A 154 -17.28 -13.43 -4.02
C PRO A 154 -17.15 -13.89 -2.56
N ARG A 155 -15.93 -13.96 -2.02
CA ARG A 155 -15.66 -14.28 -0.62
C ARG A 155 -15.82 -13.08 0.31
N LEU A 156 -15.88 -11.86 -0.22
CA LEU A 156 -16.12 -10.62 0.54
C LEU A 156 -17.61 -10.48 0.91
N LYS A 157 -18.16 -11.45 1.63
CA LYS A 157 -19.60 -11.52 1.96
C LYS A 157 -20.12 -10.35 2.80
N SER A 158 -19.24 -9.64 3.51
CA SER A 158 -19.58 -8.50 4.34
C SER A 158 -19.47 -7.15 3.62
N LEU A 159 -18.99 -7.13 2.37
CA LEU A 159 -18.88 -5.93 1.56
C LEU A 159 -20.25 -5.63 0.93
N GLN A 160 -20.83 -4.49 1.27
CA GLN A 160 -22.14 -4.06 0.77
C GLN A 160 -22.05 -3.45 -0.63
N GLU A 161 -23.16 -3.46 -1.39
CA GLU A 161 -23.17 -2.93 -2.76
C GLU A 161 -22.88 -1.42 -2.81
N GLU A 162 -23.35 -0.68 -1.82
CA GLU A 162 -23.11 0.76 -1.66
C GLU A 162 -21.62 1.03 -1.44
N GLU A 163 -20.96 0.24 -0.58
CA GLU A 163 -19.52 0.33 -0.37
C GLU A 163 -18.76 0.05 -1.67
N ILE A 164 -19.16 -0.97 -2.45
CA ILE A 164 -18.50 -1.30 -3.73
C ILE A 164 -18.48 -0.09 -4.67
N ASP A 165 -19.56 0.68 -4.74
CA ASP A 165 -19.62 1.86 -5.59
C ASP A 165 -18.72 2.99 -5.07
N GLU A 166 -18.65 3.20 -3.76
CA GLU A 166 -17.75 4.19 -3.17
C GLU A 166 -16.27 3.82 -3.39
N TRP A 167 -15.90 2.55 -3.21
CA TRP A 167 -14.55 2.06 -3.53
C TRP A 167 -14.25 2.18 -5.03
N SER A 168 -15.25 1.90 -5.88
CA SER A 168 -15.14 2.06 -7.34
C SER A 168 -14.88 3.52 -7.73
N GLU A 169 -15.54 4.46 -7.06
CA GLU A 169 -15.35 5.90 -7.26
C GLU A 169 -13.91 6.31 -6.91
N VAL A 170 -13.42 5.91 -5.75
CA VAL A 170 -12.03 6.19 -5.31
C VAL A 170 -11.03 5.66 -6.32
N ILE A 171 -11.14 4.39 -6.72
CA ILE A 171 -10.25 3.76 -7.69
C ILE A 171 -10.28 4.50 -9.04
N ARG A 172 -11.47 4.92 -9.48
CA ARG A 172 -11.64 5.68 -10.74
C ARG A 172 -10.96 7.05 -10.71
N ASN A 173 -11.01 7.73 -9.58
CA ASN A 173 -10.33 9.02 -9.42
C ASN A 173 -8.81 8.85 -9.43
N CYS A 174 -8.28 7.74 -8.94
CA CYS A 174 -6.85 7.48 -8.92
C CYS A 174 -6.26 7.13 -10.32
N VAL A 175 -7.05 6.62 -11.26
CA VAL A 175 -6.59 6.28 -12.63
C VAL A 175 -6.77 7.40 -13.66
N GLN A 176 -7.05 8.63 -13.22
CA GLN A 176 -7.22 9.75 -14.14
C GLN A 176 -5.96 9.94 -15.01
N PRO A 177 -6.10 10.00 -16.35
CA PRO A 177 -4.97 10.24 -17.26
C PRO A 177 -4.37 11.63 -17.06
N ASP A 178 -5.21 12.59 -16.69
CA ASP A 178 -4.82 13.95 -16.38
C ASP A 178 -4.33 14.02 -14.92
N LEU A 179 -3.04 14.32 -14.74
CA LEU A 179 -2.40 14.38 -13.42
C LEU A 179 -3.01 15.45 -12.51
N GLU A 180 -3.56 16.53 -13.09
CA GLU A 180 -4.21 17.61 -12.33
C GLU A 180 -5.58 17.16 -11.79
N LYS A 181 -6.23 16.19 -12.44
CA LYS A 181 -7.50 15.60 -11.99
C LYS A 181 -7.32 14.41 -11.06
N ARG A 182 -6.14 13.78 -11.07
CA ARG A 182 -5.82 12.70 -10.14
C ARG A 182 -5.74 13.32 -8.74
N PRO A 183 -6.36 12.75 -7.70
CA PRO A 183 -6.32 13.31 -6.35
C PRO A 183 -4.92 13.19 -5.74
N THR A 184 -4.70 13.86 -4.62
CA THR A 184 -3.57 13.65 -3.71
C THR A 184 -3.83 12.46 -2.80
N MET A 185 -2.79 11.84 -2.23
CA MET A 185 -3.00 10.77 -1.25
C MET A 185 -3.79 11.25 -0.03
N LYS A 186 -3.65 12.51 0.37
CA LYS A 186 -4.48 13.12 1.43
C LYS A 186 -5.98 13.05 1.12
N GLU A 187 -6.37 13.43 -0.09
CA GLU A 187 -7.77 13.37 -0.53
C GLU A 187 -8.27 11.92 -0.61
N VAL A 188 -7.44 11.01 -1.14
CA VAL A 188 -7.76 9.58 -1.20
C VAL A 188 -7.93 9.00 0.20
N THR A 189 -7.00 9.25 1.12
CA THR A 189 -7.04 8.76 2.49
C THR A 189 -8.24 9.34 3.24
N SER A 190 -8.57 10.61 3.04
CA SER A 190 -9.78 11.22 3.62
C SER A 190 -11.05 10.51 3.14
N ARG A 191 -11.18 10.29 1.83
CA ARG A 191 -12.36 9.60 1.26
C ARG A 191 -12.45 8.15 1.75
N LEU A 192 -11.34 7.41 1.79
CA LEU A 192 -11.31 6.05 2.31
C LEU A 192 -11.60 5.98 3.81
N LYS A 193 -11.16 6.97 4.59
CA LYS A 193 -11.49 7.08 6.02
C LYS A 193 -12.98 7.30 6.25
N GLU A 194 -13.65 8.08 5.38
CA GLU A 194 -15.10 8.25 5.44
C GLU A 194 -15.84 6.95 5.14
N ILE A 195 -15.42 6.22 4.12
CA ILE A 195 -16.03 4.93 3.71
C ILE A 195 -15.83 3.86 4.79
N THR A 196 -14.62 3.75 5.34
CA THR A 196 -14.25 2.66 6.27
C THR A 196 -14.50 2.97 7.74
N ALA A 197 -14.72 4.25 8.09
CA ALA A 197 -14.70 4.76 9.46
C ALA A 197 -13.44 4.38 10.26
N MET A 198 -12.33 4.03 9.58
CA MET A 198 -11.11 3.56 10.20
C MET A 198 -10.10 4.70 10.29
N GLY A 199 -9.65 5.03 11.52
CA GLY A 199 -8.57 5.98 11.77
C GLY A 199 -7.18 5.33 11.74
N PRO A 200 -6.08 6.13 11.88
CA PRO A 200 -4.71 5.61 11.92
C PRO A 200 -4.49 4.53 12.97
N ASP A 201 -5.06 4.68 14.17
CA ASP A 201 -4.95 3.69 15.25
C ASP A 201 -5.60 2.34 14.90
N GLY A 202 -6.60 2.35 14.00
CA GLY A 202 -7.25 1.15 13.50
C GLY A 202 -6.47 0.44 12.40
N ALA A 203 -5.53 1.14 11.75
CA ALA A 203 -4.71 0.61 10.66
C ALA A 203 -3.27 0.28 11.08
N ASN A 204 -2.77 0.95 12.11
CA ASN A 204 -1.41 0.78 12.60
C ASN A 204 -1.20 -0.62 13.21
N PRO A 205 0.01 -1.19 13.08
CA PRO A 205 0.38 -2.41 13.78
C PRO A 205 0.17 -2.22 15.27
N LYS A 206 -0.57 -3.13 15.90
CA LYS A 206 -0.60 -3.17 17.36
C LYS A 206 0.83 -3.41 17.83
N ALA A 207 1.30 -2.64 18.80
CA ALA A 207 2.55 -2.96 19.47
C ALA A 207 2.40 -4.39 20.00
N SER A 208 3.08 -5.36 19.39
CA SER A 208 3.13 -6.70 19.94
C SER A 208 3.65 -6.53 21.37
N PRO A 209 2.88 -6.90 22.40
CA PRO A 209 3.37 -6.85 23.76
C PRO A 209 4.66 -7.68 23.95
N LEU A 210 5.00 -8.52 22.96
CA LEU A 210 6.17 -9.41 22.92
C LEU A 210 7.28 -8.95 21.98
N TRP A 211 7.22 -7.76 21.37
CA TRP A 211 8.30 -7.28 20.47
C TRP A 211 9.69 -7.38 21.12
N TRP A 212 9.75 -7.23 22.46
CA TRP A 212 10.97 -7.25 23.24
C TRP A 212 11.40 -8.68 23.60
N ALA A 213 10.44 -9.61 23.66
CA ALA A 213 10.71 -11.03 23.83
C ALA A 213 11.29 -11.64 22.53
N GLU A 214 10.81 -11.22 21.36
CA GLU A 214 11.33 -11.70 20.06
C GLU A 214 12.79 -11.30 19.82
N MET A 215 13.20 -10.11 20.28
CA MET A 215 14.59 -9.66 20.16
C MET A 215 15.55 -10.55 20.97
N THR A 216 15.10 -11.10 22.10
CA THR A 216 15.94 -11.96 22.95
C THR A 216 16.17 -13.35 22.35
N ILE A 217 15.28 -13.86 21.50
CA ILE A 217 15.41 -15.19 20.91
C ILE A 217 16.41 -15.20 19.75
N ILE A 218 16.58 -14.09 19.03
CA ILE A 218 17.47 -14.02 17.85
C ILE A 218 18.97 -13.95 18.26
N SER A 219 19.29 -13.64 19.51
CA SER A 219 20.68 -13.42 19.92
C SER A 219 21.45 -14.67 20.39
N THR A 220 20.87 -15.88 20.33
CA THR A 220 21.51 -17.05 20.95
C THR A 220 21.89 -18.22 20.04
N ASP A 221 21.81 -18.10 18.70
CA ASP A 221 22.22 -19.20 17.79
C ASP A 221 23.37 -18.84 16.85
N SER A 222 24.30 -18.01 17.34
CA SER A 222 25.60 -17.80 16.70
C SER A 222 26.73 -18.05 17.71
N SER A 223 27.01 -19.32 17.96
CA SER A 223 28.26 -19.83 18.56
C SER A 223 28.45 -21.29 18.15
#